data_AF-A0A6A4GFS8-F1
#
_entry.id   AF-A0A6A4GFS8-F1
#
_cell.length_a   1.000
_cell.length_b   1.000
_cell.length_c   1.000
_cell.angle_alpha   90.00
_cell.angle_beta   90.00
_cell.angle_gamma   90.00
#
_symmetry.space_group_name_H-M   'P 1'
#
loop_
_entity.id
_entity.type
_entity.pdbx_description
1 polymer ?
#
loop_
_entity_poly.entity_id
_entity_poly.type
_entity_poly.pdbx_seq_one_letter_code
_entity_poly.pdbx_strand_id
1 'polypeptide(L)'
;FREMTKQTNITDFRSYSPIDDAIAEAFEKGEGPGPTDLTRYRLHFGNGYHKSRWNKVIIANMLTFTAEGKGSYRMEGDIDNEALKAFFSDFIKEAQTSWARYGRRIGKDDNLETSQEAKERADQYSELHKESCRISSRKHAKLARRRLGVSLLENILPPSASQIDLTKLHQTRQVLDSLDHEGMSSEESDNEGGLIVTIPYYRRRIVSQMMSDLD
;
A
#
# COMPACT_ATOMS: atom_id res chain seq x y z
N PHE A 1 8.05 -0.57 -18.12
CA PHE A 1 7.97 0.79 -17.52
C PHE A 1 9.33 1.29 -17.04
N ARG A 2 10.01 0.56 -16.14
CA ARG A 2 11.36 0.91 -15.63
C ARG A 2 12.39 1.25 -16.71
N GLU A 3 12.51 0.41 -17.74
CA GLU A 3 13.44 0.64 -18.85
C GLU A 3 13.13 1.94 -19.61
N MET A 4 11.84 2.21 -19.82
CA MET A 4 11.37 3.39 -20.56
C MET A 4 11.61 4.69 -19.76
N THR A 5 11.35 4.69 -18.45
CA THR A 5 11.55 5.86 -17.58
C THR A 5 12.97 5.97 -17.02
N LYS A 6 13.82 4.96 -17.26
CA LYS A 6 15.17 4.82 -16.70
C LYS A 6 15.20 4.89 -15.16
N GLN A 7 14.11 4.47 -14.50
CA GLN A 7 14.02 4.45 -13.05
C GLN A 7 14.24 3.04 -12.49
N THR A 8 14.92 2.97 -11.35
CA THR A 8 15.20 1.70 -10.69
C THR A 8 13.94 1.05 -10.14
N ASN A 9 12.97 1.81 -9.64
CA ASN A 9 11.70 1.28 -9.12
C ASN A 9 10.53 2.15 -9.57
N ILE A 10 9.34 1.57 -9.72
CA ILE A 10 8.10 2.32 -10.05
C ILE A 10 7.75 3.30 -8.92
N THR A 11 8.15 2.96 -7.69
CA THR A 11 7.90 3.73 -6.48
C THR A 11 8.99 4.77 -6.14
N ASP A 12 10.09 4.86 -6.90
CA ASP A 12 11.19 5.79 -6.63
C ASP A 12 11.47 6.67 -7.85
N PHE A 13 10.86 7.86 -7.86
CA PHE A 13 11.01 8.87 -8.91
C PHE A 13 11.72 10.13 -8.43
N ARG A 14 12.53 10.02 -7.36
CA ARG A 14 13.28 11.15 -6.75
C ARG A 14 14.17 11.90 -7.73
N SER A 15 14.90 11.15 -8.56
CA SER A 15 15.83 11.70 -9.55
C SER A 15 15.18 11.90 -10.92
N TYR A 16 13.88 11.61 -11.04
CA TYR A 16 13.17 11.74 -12.30
C TYR A 16 12.94 13.23 -12.62
N SER A 17 13.30 13.60 -13.84
CA SER A 17 13.06 14.93 -14.38
C SER A 17 11.91 14.84 -15.39
N PRO A 18 10.67 15.21 -15.02
CA PRO A 18 9.56 15.26 -15.95
C PRO A 18 9.80 16.31 -17.05
N ILE A 19 8.99 16.26 -18.10
CA ILE A 19 8.99 17.35 -19.09
C ILE A 19 8.48 18.63 -18.44
N ASP A 20 8.98 19.77 -18.90
CA ASP A 20 8.54 21.08 -18.46
C ASP A 20 7.06 21.31 -18.79
N ASP A 21 6.32 21.88 -17.84
CA ASP A 21 4.89 22.16 -17.97
C ASP A 21 4.62 23.08 -19.18
N ALA A 22 5.48 24.08 -19.45
CA ALA A 22 5.32 24.97 -20.59
C ALA A 22 5.44 24.23 -21.93
N ILE A 23 6.30 23.21 -22.01
CA ILE A 23 6.44 22.38 -23.22
C ILE A 23 5.18 21.51 -23.40
N ALA A 24 4.72 20.88 -22.31
CA ALA A 24 3.53 20.03 -22.35
C ALA A 24 2.28 20.85 -22.71
N GLU A 25 2.14 22.06 -22.18
CA GLU A 25 1.05 22.99 -22.46
C GLU A 25 1.10 23.53 -23.89
N ALA A 26 2.27 23.91 -24.40
CA ALA A 26 2.43 24.34 -25.79
C ALA A 26 2.02 23.22 -26.75
N PHE A 27 2.38 21.96 -26.45
CA PHE A 27 1.93 20.82 -27.23
C PHE A 27 0.41 20.57 -27.13
N GLU A 28 -0.18 20.74 -25.94
CA GLU A 28 -1.64 20.64 -25.75
C GLU A 28 -2.37 21.65 -26.66
N LYS A 29 -1.86 22.89 -26.76
CA LYS A 29 -2.38 23.96 -27.62
C LYS A 29 -2.02 23.81 -29.11
N GLY A 30 -1.15 22.87 -29.46
CA GLY A 30 -0.66 22.69 -30.83
C GLY A 30 0.39 23.71 -31.28
N GLU A 31 0.95 24.48 -30.36
CA GLU A 31 1.94 25.54 -30.61
C GLU A 31 3.38 25.03 -30.42
N GLY A 32 3.55 23.90 -29.73
CA GLY A 32 4.84 23.29 -29.41
C GLY A 32 5.04 21.91 -30.05
N PRO A 33 6.30 21.43 -30.12
CA PRO A 33 6.58 20.08 -30.61
C PRO A 33 6.04 19.02 -29.65
N GLY A 34 5.64 17.88 -30.21
CA GLY A 34 5.34 16.69 -29.41
C GLY A 34 6.60 15.98 -28.92
N PRO A 35 6.44 14.82 -28.25
CA PRO A 35 7.56 13.99 -27.83
C PRO A 35 8.47 13.62 -29.02
N THR A 36 9.78 13.78 -28.84
CA THR A 36 10.83 13.39 -29.80
C THR A 36 11.55 12.14 -29.31
N ASP A 37 12.54 11.62 -30.04
CA ASP A 37 13.31 10.45 -29.59
C ASP A 37 13.98 10.64 -28.22
N LEU A 38 14.43 11.87 -27.91
CA LEU A 38 15.05 12.21 -26.62
C LEU A 38 14.03 12.28 -25.47
N THR A 39 12.78 12.63 -25.78
CA THR A 39 11.70 12.81 -24.79
C THR A 39 10.61 11.74 -24.90
N ARG A 40 10.88 10.66 -25.66
CA ARG A 40 9.92 9.62 -26.08
C ARG A 40 9.15 8.96 -24.93
N TYR A 41 9.78 8.90 -23.77
CA TYR A 41 9.23 8.33 -22.53
C TYR A 41 9.29 9.31 -21.34
N ARG A 42 9.47 10.61 -21.61
CA ARG A 42 9.50 11.65 -20.58
C ARG A 42 8.07 12.06 -20.25
N LEU A 43 7.64 11.81 -19.02
CA LEU A 43 6.29 12.06 -18.54
C LEU A 43 6.12 13.53 -18.13
N HIS A 44 4.91 14.03 -18.28
CA HIS A 44 4.45 15.28 -17.68
C HIS A 44 3.81 14.97 -16.33
N PHE A 45 4.15 15.70 -15.28
CA PHE A 45 3.63 15.53 -13.92
C PHE A 45 2.95 16.77 -13.34
N GLY A 46 2.85 17.84 -14.12
CA GLY A 46 2.14 19.07 -13.76
C GLY A 46 0.64 18.88 -13.64
N ASN A 47 -0.06 20.00 -13.50
CA ASN A 47 -1.51 19.98 -13.28
C ASN A 47 -2.24 19.31 -14.45
N GLY A 48 -3.19 18.43 -14.12
CA GLY A 48 -3.96 17.71 -15.13
C GLY A 48 -3.17 16.63 -15.90
N TYR A 49 -2.00 16.19 -15.42
CA TYR A 49 -1.15 15.22 -16.11
C TYR A 49 -1.89 13.97 -16.63
N HIS A 50 -2.86 13.45 -15.87
CA HIS A 50 -3.66 12.27 -16.21
C HIS A 50 -4.52 12.45 -17.46
N LYS A 51 -4.86 13.69 -17.83
CA LYS A 51 -5.63 14.04 -19.04
C LYS A 51 -4.78 14.60 -20.17
N SER A 52 -3.52 14.96 -19.88
CA SER A 52 -2.64 15.64 -20.83
C SER A 52 -2.46 14.83 -22.12
N ARG A 53 -2.54 15.52 -23.26
CA ARG A 53 -2.25 14.97 -24.58
C ARG A 53 -0.81 14.47 -24.66
N TRP A 54 0.12 15.13 -23.96
CA TRP A 54 1.50 14.68 -23.83
C TRP A 54 1.58 13.23 -23.29
N ASN A 55 1.03 12.96 -22.11
CA ASN A 55 1.09 11.62 -21.52
C ASN A 55 0.33 10.58 -22.33
N LYS A 56 -0.75 10.95 -23.03
CA LYS A 56 -1.44 10.03 -23.96
C LYS A 56 -0.52 9.56 -25.09
N VAL A 57 0.30 10.45 -25.65
CA VAL A 57 1.32 10.08 -26.65
C VAL A 57 2.40 9.20 -26.03
N ILE A 58 2.86 9.51 -24.82
CA ILE A 58 3.84 8.67 -24.12
C ILE A 58 3.29 7.25 -23.88
N ILE A 59 2.03 7.11 -23.44
CA ILE A 59 1.38 5.80 -23.27
C ILE A 59 1.35 5.06 -24.61
N ALA A 60 1.02 5.73 -25.72
CA ALA A 60 1.06 5.10 -27.04
C ALA A 60 2.46 4.59 -27.39
N ASN A 61 3.52 5.36 -27.12
CA ASN A 61 4.90 4.92 -27.31
C ASN A 61 5.24 3.69 -26.44
N MET A 62 4.77 3.66 -25.18
CA MET A 62 4.98 2.55 -24.26
C MET A 62 4.27 1.27 -24.73
N LEU A 63 3.08 1.38 -25.32
CA LEU A 63 2.38 0.25 -25.92
C LEU A 63 3.17 -0.32 -27.10
N THR A 64 3.68 0.54 -27.99
CA THR A 64 4.50 0.12 -29.13
C THR A 64 5.75 -0.62 -28.67
N PHE A 65 6.47 -0.08 -27.69
CA PHE A 65 7.63 -0.75 -27.09
C PHE A 65 7.27 -2.11 -26.48
N THR A 66 6.14 -2.20 -25.79
CA THR A 66 5.68 -3.45 -25.18
C THR A 66 5.32 -4.49 -26.24
N ALA A 67 4.67 -4.07 -27.33
CA ALA A 67 4.32 -4.93 -28.46
C ALA A 67 5.56 -5.51 -29.15
N GLU A 68 6.58 -4.67 -29.39
CA GLU A 68 7.87 -5.08 -29.95
C GLU A 68 8.62 -6.06 -29.03
N GLY A 69 8.47 -5.90 -27.71
CA GLY A 69 9.11 -6.74 -26.68
C GLY A 69 8.35 -8.01 -26.30
N LYS A 70 7.13 -8.26 -26.80
CA LYS A 70 6.28 -9.39 -26.37
C LYS A 70 6.95 -10.77 -26.50
N GLY A 71 7.88 -10.95 -27.45
CA GLY A 71 8.63 -12.20 -27.59
C GLY A 71 9.71 -12.42 -26.52
N SER A 72 10.19 -11.33 -25.91
CA SER A 72 11.29 -11.34 -24.93
C SER A 72 10.78 -11.45 -23.49
N TYR A 73 9.61 -10.86 -23.20
CA TYR A 73 8.95 -11.00 -21.91
C TYR A 73 7.99 -12.20 -22.01
N ARG A 74 8.18 -13.24 -21.17
CA ARG A 74 7.25 -14.38 -21.07
C ARG A 74 5.90 -13.92 -20.49
N MET A 75 5.17 -13.10 -21.23
CA MET A 75 3.80 -12.73 -20.89
C MET A 75 2.90 -13.85 -21.38
N GLU A 76 2.45 -14.70 -20.45
CA GLU A 76 1.44 -15.71 -20.75
C GLU A 76 0.09 -15.01 -20.95
N GLY A 77 -0.50 -15.21 -22.12
CA GLY A 77 -1.82 -14.68 -22.49
C GLY A 77 -1.80 -13.39 -23.30
N ASP A 78 -2.87 -13.18 -24.07
CA ASP A 78 -3.09 -11.94 -24.81
C ASP A 78 -3.70 -10.88 -23.88
N ILE A 79 -2.83 -10.06 -23.27
CA ILE A 79 -3.28 -8.85 -22.59
C ILE A 79 -3.73 -7.84 -23.65
N ASP A 80 -4.97 -7.38 -23.54
CA ASP A 80 -5.53 -6.39 -24.45
C ASP A 80 -4.85 -5.00 -24.28
N ASN A 81 -4.90 -4.18 -25.32
CA ASN A 81 -4.25 -2.86 -25.32
C ASN A 81 -4.88 -1.85 -24.34
N GLU A 82 -6.18 -1.90 -24.10
CA GLU A 82 -6.86 -1.08 -23.09
C GLU A 82 -6.44 -1.47 -21.67
N ALA A 83 -6.29 -2.77 -21.38
CA ALA A 83 -5.73 -3.24 -20.12
C ALA A 83 -4.29 -2.73 -19.91
N LEU A 84 -3.45 -2.80 -20.95
CA LEU A 84 -2.09 -2.22 -20.90
C LEU A 84 -2.11 -0.70 -20.69
N LYS A 85 -3.02 0.03 -21.34
CA LYS A 85 -3.19 1.48 -21.11
C LYS A 85 -3.59 1.78 -19.66
N ALA A 86 -4.46 0.98 -19.07
CA ALA A 86 -4.85 1.12 -17.67
C ALA A 86 -3.64 0.91 -16.75
N PHE A 87 -2.86 -0.16 -16.96
CA PHE A 87 -1.62 -0.39 -16.20
C PHE A 87 -0.61 0.75 -16.33
N PHE A 88 -0.40 1.29 -17.55
CA PHE A 88 0.50 2.44 -17.71
C PHE A 88 -0.05 3.70 -17.04
N SER A 89 -1.35 3.94 -17.11
CA SER A 89 -2.00 5.05 -16.39
C SER A 89 -1.76 4.94 -14.88
N ASP A 90 -1.92 3.75 -14.31
CA ASP A 90 -1.69 3.49 -12.89
C ASP A 90 -0.22 3.69 -12.50
N PHE A 91 0.72 3.18 -13.31
CA PHE A 91 2.14 3.40 -13.06
C PHE A 91 2.55 4.87 -13.18
N ILE A 92 1.97 5.62 -14.12
CA ILE A 92 2.20 7.07 -14.23
C ILE A 92 1.68 7.79 -12.98
N LYS A 93 0.50 7.40 -12.47
CA LYS A 93 -0.06 7.96 -11.24
C LYS A 93 0.83 7.67 -10.02
N GLU A 94 1.31 6.44 -9.90
CA GLU A 94 2.23 6.05 -8.83
C GLU A 94 3.57 6.80 -8.93
N ALA A 95 4.13 6.91 -10.14
CA ALA A 95 5.34 7.66 -10.41
C ALA A 95 5.18 9.16 -10.10
N GLN A 96 4.07 9.77 -10.50
CA GLN A 96 3.76 11.16 -10.20
C GLN A 96 3.62 11.38 -8.69
N THR A 97 2.94 10.46 -7.99
CA THR A 97 2.80 10.51 -6.54
C THR A 97 4.15 10.40 -5.85
N SER A 98 5.00 9.49 -6.30
CA SER A 98 6.37 9.33 -5.80
C SER A 98 7.19 10.61 -6.03
N TRP A 99 7.19 11.13 -7.25
CA TRP A 99 7.88 12.39 -7.59
C TRP A 99 7.41 13.57 -6.75
N ALA A 100 6.09 13.75 -6.62
CA ALA A 100 5.50 14.86 -5.87
C ALA A 100 5.78 14.80 -4.36
N ARG A 101 6.13 13.63 -3.79
CA ARG A 101 6.55 13.53 -2.38
C ARG A 101 7.81 14.34 -2.11
N TYR A 102 8.72 14.41 -3.08
CA TYR A 102 10.00 15.12 -2.97
C TYR A 102 9.95 16.55 -3.51
N GLY A 103 8.81 16.97 -4.05
CA GLY A 103 8.57 18.37 -4.41
C GLY A 103 8.56 19.27 -3.18
N ARG A 104 9.16 20.46 -3.33
CA ARG A 104 9.16 21.51 -2.30
C ARG A 104 7.74 22.03 -2.09
N ARG A 105 7.34 22.24 -0.83
CA ARG A 105 6.02 22.77 -0.47
C ARG A 105 6.15 24.17 0.12
N ILE A 106 5.08 24.96 0.01
CA ILE A 106 4.94 26.20 0.76
C ILE A 106 4.47 25.82 2.17
N GLY A 107 5.25 26.19 3.18
CA GLY A 107 4.95 25.96 4.59
C GLY A 107 3.84 26.87 5.11
N LYS A 108 3.45 26.69 6.38
CA LYS A 108 2.40 27.51 7.01
C LYS A 108 2.73 29.00 7.08
N ASP A 109 4.02 29.34 7.13
CA ASP A 109 4.52 30.71 7.20
C ASP A 109 4.82 31.29 5.80
N ASP A 110 4.23 30.73 4.75
CA ASP A 110 4.47 31.08 3.34
C ASP A 110 5.92 30.91 2.86
N ASN A 111 6.75 30.26 3.68
CA ASN A 111 8.13 29.94 3.36
C ASN A 111 8.20 28.70 2.47
N LEU A 112 8.90 28.80 1.34
CA LEU A 112 9.15 27.67 0.45
C LEU A 112 10.19 26.73 1.08
N GLU A 113 9.74 25.56 1.52
CA GLU A 113 10.55 24.44 2.04
C GLU A 113 11.80 24.24 1.18
N THR A 114 12.98 24.08 1.75
CA THR A 114 14.23 23.80 1.03
C THR A 114 14.21 22.39 0.41
N SER A 115 15.10 22.13 -0.55
CA SER A 115 15.24 20.78 -1.12
C SER A 115 15.62 19.72 -0.06
N GLN A 116 16.35 20.12 0.99
CA GLN A 116 16.74 19.24 2.08
C GLN A 116 15.55 18.89 2.97
N GLU A 117 14.74 19.88 3.36
CA GLU A 117 13.51 19.66 4.15
C GLU A 117 12.50 18.79 3.39
N ALA A 118 12.32 19.03 2.08
CA ALA A 118 11.44 18.22 1.24
C ALA A 118 11.88 16.75 1.20
N LYS A 119 13.20 16.52 1.16
CA LYS A 119 13.79 15.18 1.23
C LYS A 119 13.56 14.54 2.59
N GLU A 120 13.86 15.25 3.68
CA GLU A 120 13.67 14.75 5.04
C GLU A 120 12.21 14.37 5.32
N ARG A 121 11.27 15.21 4.89
CA ARG A 121 9.83 14.93 4.99
C ARG A 121 9.43 13.67 4.21
N ALA A 122 9.94 13.51 2.99
CA ALA A 122 9.63 12.36 2.17
C ALA A 122 10.25 11.07 2.72
N ASP A 123 11.47 11.14 3.24
CA ASP A 123 12.15 10.02 3.89
C ASP A 123 11.43 9.61 5.19
N GLN A 124 11.03 10.58 6.04
CA GLN A 124 10.19 10.32 7.22
C GLN A 124 8.86 9.63 6.86
N TYR A 125 8.17 10.11 5.83
CA TYR A 125 6.94 9.48 5.36
C TYR A 125 7.18 8.04 4.87
N SER A 126 8.29 7.80 4.16
CA SER A 126 8.67 6.47 3.69
C SER A 126 8.88 5.49 4.85
N GLU A 127 9.59 5.91 5.90
CA GLU A 127 9.82 5.06 7.08
C GLU A 127 8.52 4.78 7.84
N LEU A 128 7.67 5.79 8.07
CA LEU A 128 6.37 5.60 8.69
C LEU A 128 5.47 4.67 7.86
N HIS A 129 5.50 4.79 6.54
CA HIS A 129 4.73 3.94 5.64
C HIS A 129 5.23 2.49 5.66
N LYS A 130 6.55 2.27 5.59
CA LYS A 130 7.16 0.93 5.72
C LYS A 130 6.75 0.28 7.02
N GLU A 131 6.79 1.03 8.11
CA GLU A 131 6.42 0.53 9.43
C GLU A 131 4.93 0.15 9.49
N SER A 132 4.05 1.04 8.99
CA SER A 132 2.62 0.75 8.85
C SER A 132 2.33 -0.50 8.01
N CYS A 133 3.00 -0.66 6.87
CA CYS A 133 2.89 -1.85 6.02
C CYS A 133 3.36 -3.12 6.73
N ARG A 134 4.47 -3.04 7.49
CA ARG A 134 5.00 -4.17 8.27
C ARG A 134 4.00 -4.58 9.36
N ILE A 135 3.44 -3.62 10.09
CA ILE A 135 2.40 -3.85 11.09
C ILE A 135 1.17 -4.51 10.45
N SER A 136 0.64 -3.95 9.37
CA SER A 136 -0.53 -4.49 8.68
C SER A 136 -0.30 -5.91 8.16
N SER A 137 0.86 -6.16 7.53
CA SER A 137 1.23 -7.50 7.03
C SER A 137 1.28 -8.54 8.16
N ARG A 138 1.82 -8.17 9.33
CA ARG A 138 1.84 -9.05 10.52
C ARG A 138 0.45 -9.33 11.04
N LYS A 139 -0.41 -8.31 11.12
CA LYS A 139 -1.82 -8.44 11.51
C LYS A 139 -2.56 -9.43 10.60
N HIS A 140 -2.40 -9.29 9.28
CA HIS A 140 -2.94 -10.25 8.31
C HIS A 140 -2.43 -11.68 8.54
N ALA A 141 -1.12 -11.85 8.68
CA ALA A 141 -0.53 -13.17 8.91
C ALA A 141 -1.04 -13.81 10.22
N LYS A 142 -1.21 -13.01 11.28
CA LYS A 142 -1.75 -13.46 12.58
C LYS A 142 -3.20 -13.90 12.47
N LEU A 143 -4.04 -13.11 11.78
CA LEU A 143 -5.42 -13.50 11.49
C LEU A 143 -5.48 -14.80 10.69
N ALA A 144 -4.67 -14.94 9.64
CA ALA A 144 -4.62 -16.15 8.83
C ALA A 144 -4.25 -17.39 9.67
N ARG A 145 -3.23 -17.28 10.53
CA ARG A 145 -2.86 -18.35 11.47
C ARG A 145 -4.00 -18.71 12.43
N ARG A 146 -4.72 -17.72 12.95
CA ARG A 146 -5.86 -17.94 13.86
C ARG A 146 -7.03 -18.62 13.17
N ARG A 147 -7.40 -18.18 11.97
CA ARG A 147 -8.45 -18.81 11.15
C ARG A 147 -8.10 -20.27 10.82
N LEU A 148 -6.83 -20.53 10.48
CA LEU A 148 -6.34 -21.89 10.26
C LEU A 148 -6.46 -22.73 11.53
N GLY A 149 -6.02 -22.21 12.68
CA GLY A 149 -6.11 -22.90 13.97
C GLY A 149 -7.53 -23.27 14.37
N VAL A 150 -8.50 -22.36 14.23
CA VAL A 150 -9.92 -22.66 14.50
C VAL A 150 -10.43 -23.75 13.57
N SER A 151 -10.12 -23.67 12.27
CA SER A 151 -10.55 -24.67 11.29
C SER A 151 -9.94 -26.05 11.56
N LEU A 152 -8.68 -26.12 11.99
CA LEU A 152 -8.04 -27.37 12.40
C LEU A 152 -8.70 -27.95 13.66
N LEU A 153 -9.01 -27.12 14.65
CA LEU A 153 -9.69 -27.58 15.87
C LEU A 153 -11.08 -28.15 15.56
N GLU A 154 -11.85 -27.50 14.69
CA GLU A 154 -13.15 -28.01 14.25
C GLU A 154 -13.04 -29.39 13.58
N ASN A 155 -11.99 -29.62 12.79
CA ASN A 155 -11.77 -30.90 12.11
C ASN A 155 -11.29 -32.03 13.04
N ILE A 156 -10.60 -31.68 14.13
CA ILE A 156 -10.01 -32.66 15.06
C ILE A 156 -10.97 -32.99 16.21
N LEU A 157 -12.00 -32.17 16.44
CA LEU A 157 -12.97 -32.42 17.51
C LEU A 157 -13.66 -33.78 17.31
N PRO A 158 -13.69 -34.63 18.37
CA PRO A 158 -14.37 -35.90 18.29
C PRO A 158 -15.90 -35.68 18.18
N PRO A 159 -16.65 -36.64 17.60
CA PRO A 159 -18.12 -36.57 17.55
C PRO A 159 -18.80 -36.44 18.93
N SER A 160 -18.08 -36.82 19.99
CA SER A 160 -18.51 -36.70 21.39
C SER A 160 -18.08 -35.37 22.06
N ALA A 161 -17.58 -34.40 21.30
CA ALA A 161 -17.19 -33.10 21.83
C ALA A 161 -18.35 -32.43 22.56
N SER A 162 -18.04 -31.71 23.64
CA SER A 162 -19.08 -31.03 24.40
C SER A 162 -19.71 -29.91 23.58
N GLN A 163 -21.02 -29.69 23.76
CA GLN A 163 -21.73 -28.57 23.14
C GLN A 163 -21.10 -27.21 23.53
N ILE A 164 -20.48 -27.15 24.70
CA ILE A 164 -19.76 -25.96 25.19
C ILE A 164 -18.53 -25.67 24.32
N ASP A 165 -17.74 -26.69 23.97
CA ASP A 165 -16.53 -26.51 23.15
C ASP A 165 -16.87 -26.09 21.72
N LEU A 166 -17.92 -26.69 21.14
CA LEU A 166 -18.45 -26.28 19.85
C LEU A 166 -18.93 -24.82 19.86
N THR A 167 -19.63 -24.41 20.92
CA THR A 167 -20.11 -23.03 21.07
C THR A 167 -18.94 -22.05 21.19
N LYS A 168 -17.90 -22.39 21.95
CA LYS A 168 -16.69 -21.55 22.09
C LYS A 168 -15.95 -21.38 20.77
N LEU A 169 -15.79 -22.45 19.98
CA LEU A 169 -15.14 -22.36 18.67
C LEU A 169 -15.95 -21.48 17.71
N HIS A 170 -17.27 -21.66 17.67
CA HIS A 170 -18.15 -20.83 16.85
C HIS A 170 -18.07 -19.35 17.22
N GLN A 171 -18.14 -19.03 18.52
CA GLN A 171 -17.96 -17.66 19.00
C GLN A 171 -16.58 -17.09 18.64
N THR A 172 -15.53 -17.92 18.75
CA THR A 172 -14.17 -17.51 18.37
C THR A 172 -14.09 -17.17 16.89
N ARG A 173 -14.70 -17.98 16.00
CA ARG A 173 -14.78 -17.67 14.57
C ARG A 173 -15.51 -16.35 14.33
N GLN A 174 -16.69 -16.16 14.92
CA GLN A 174 -17.46 -14.92 14.78
C GLN A 174 -16.66 -13.68 15.21
N VAL A 175 -15.91 -13.78 16.32
CA VAL A 175 -15.03 -12.70 16.78
C VAL A 175 -13.90 -12.44 15.80
N LEU A 176 -13.25 -13.47 15.26
CA LEU A 176 -12.19 -13.31 14.26
C LEU A 176 -12.69 -12.65 12.98
N ASP A 177 -13.89 -12.99 12.53
CA ASP A 177 -14.47 -12.43 11.31
C ASP A 177 -14.98 -11.00 11.52
N SER A 178 -15.48 -10.68 12.72
CA SER A 178 -15.93 -9.33 13.05
C SER A 178 -14.77 -8.35 13.24
N LEU A 179 -13.67 -8.79 13.84
CA LEU A 179 -12.50 -7.97 14.12
C LEU A 179 -11.51 -7.89 12.95
N ASP A 180 -11.53 -8.89 12.07
CA ASP A 180 -10.64 -9.06 10.93
C ASP A 180 -9.16 -8.80 11.26
N HIS A 181 -8.36 -8.32 10.30
CA HIS A 181 -6.95 -8.04 10.54
C HIS A 181 -6.75 -6.83 11.46
N GLU A 182 -7.66 -5.85 11.46
CA GLU A 182 -7.52 -4.62 12.26
C GLU A 182 -7.51 -4.89 13.76
N GLY A 183 -8.35 -5.83 14.23
CA GLY A 183 -8.41 -6.24 15.63
C GLY A 183 -7.29 -7.22 16.06
N MET A 184 -6.36 -7.55 15.16
CA MET A 184 -5.13 -8.23 15.56
C MET A 184 -4.17 -7.23 16.21
N SER A 185 -3.60 -7.59 17.37
CA SER A 185 -2.53 -6.79 17.98
C SER A 185 -1.27 -6.84 17.13
N SER A 186 -0.59 -5.70 17.01
CA SER A 186 0.80 -5.64 16.57
C SER A 186 1.69 -6.05 17.74
N GLU A 187 2.58 -7.00 17.53
CA GLU A 187 3.50 -7.52 18.57
C GLU A 187 4.51 -6.47 19.10
N GLU A 188 4.44 -5.22 18.63
CA GLU A 188 5.23 -4.10 19.17
C GLU A 188 4.62 -3.44 20.40
N SER A 189 3.33 -3.69 20.70
CA SER A 189 2.77 -3.32 22.00
C SER A 189 3.43 -4.03 23.17
N ASP A 190 4.12 -5.15 22.91
CA ASP A 190 4.69 -5.99 23.97
C ASP A 190 6.08 -5.49 24.42
N ASN A 191 6.71 -4.60 23.65
CA ASN A 191 7.99 -3.97 23.99
C ASN A 191 7.84 -2.56 24.60
N GLU A 192 6.65 -1.96 24.56
CA GLU A 192 6.36 -0.66 25.16
C GLU A 192 5.58 -0.84 26.48
N GLY A 193 6.28 -1.31 27.52
CA GLY A 193 5.75 -1.37 28.88
C GLY A 193 4.78 -2.54 29.10
N GLY A 194 5.19 -3.47 29.97
CA GLY A 194 4.40 -4.66 30.30
C GLY A 194 2.94 -4.35 30.63
N LEU A 195 2.05 -5.28 30.27
CA LEU A 195 0.60 -5.19 30.50
C LEU A 195 0.28 -4.60 31.88
N ILE A 196 -0.24 -3.36 31.90
CA ILE A 196 -0.97 -2.86 33.07
C ILE A 196 -2.34 -3.55 33.03
N VAL A 197 -2.42 -4.75 33.60
CA VAL A 197 -3.69 -5.43 33.84
C VAL A 197 -4.40 -4.68 34.97
N THR A 198 -5.29 -3.76 34.62
CA THR A 198 -6.29 -3.26 35.59
C THR A 198 -7.29 -4.39 35.82
N ILE A 199 -7.07 -5.17 36.89
CA ILE A 199 -8.01 -6.21 37.31
C ILE A 199 -9.35 -5.52 37.62
N PRO A 200 -10.44 -5.78 36.88
CA PRO A 200 -11.71 -5.15 37.12
C PRO A 200 -12.26 -5.57 38.50
N TYR A 201 -12.82 -4.62 39.25
CA TYR A 201 -13.25 -4.78 40.64
C TYR A 201 -14.19 -5.98 40.87
N TYR A 202 -14.98 -6.37 39.86
CA TYR A 202 -15.90 -7.51 39.93
C TYR A 202 -15.20 -8.89 39.99
N ARG A 203 -13.95 -9.02 39.53
CA ARG A 203 -13.19 -10.28 39.65
C ARG A 203 -12.74 -10.58 41.08
N ARG A 204 -12.63 -9.58 41.96
CA ARG A 204 -12.26 -9.80 43.37
C ARG A 204 -13.38 -10.46 44.17
N ARG A 205 -14.64 -10.16 43.83
CA ARG A 205 -15.80 -10.62 44.62
C ARG A 205 -16.20 -12.06 44.31
N ILE A 206 -16.12 -12.47 43.04
CA ILE A 206 -16.53 -13.82 42.61
C ILE A 206 -15.54 -14.89 43.11
N VAL A 207 -14.24 -14.60 43.09
CA VAL A 207 -13.21 -15.57 43.50
C VAL A 207 -13.21 -15.80 45.02
N SER A 208 -13.42 -14.75 45.83
CA SER A 208 -13.52 -14.93 47.29
C SER A 208 -14.77 -15.71 47.71
N GLN A 209 -15.90 -15.55 47.02
CA GLN A 209 -17.12 -16.27 47.33
C GLN A 209 -17.04 -17.77 46.95
N MET A 210 -16.31 -18.11 45.89
CA MET A 210 -16.10 -19.51 45.49
C MET A 210 -15.06 -20.24 46.35
N MET A 211 -14.17 -19.51 47.02
CA MET A 211 -13.14 -20.09 47.90
C MET A 211 -13.62 -20.26 49.35
N SER A 212 -14.65 -19.53 49.80
CA SER A 212 -15.22 -19.69 51.15
C SER A 212 -16.07 -20.95 51.33
N ASP A 213 -16.44 -21.62 50.24
CA ASP A 213 -17.22 -22.87 50.25
C ASP A 213 -16.31 -24.11 50.20
N LEU A 214 -14.99 -23.93 50.36
CA LEU A 214 -13.97 -24.98 50.32
C LEU A 214 -13.19 -25.15 51.65
N ASP A 215 -13.64 -24.51 52.73
CA ASP A 215 -13.28 -24.82 54.12
C ASP A 215 -14.50 -25.41 54.86
#